data_AF-A0A8S9JDD8-F1
#
_entry.id   AF-A0A8S9JDD8-F1
#
_cell.length_a   1.000
_cell.length_b   1.000
_cell.length_c   1.000
_cell.angle_alpha   90.00
_cell.angle_beta   90.00
_cell.angle_gamma   90.00
#
_symmetry.space_group_name_H-M   'P 1'
#
loop_
_entity.id
_entity.type
_entity.pdbx_description
1 polymer ?
#
loop_
_entity_poly.entity_id
_entity_poly.type
_entity_poly.pdbx_seq_one_letter_code
_entity_poly.pdbx_strand_id
1 'polypeptide(L)'
;MIEGRIPFAEKEDSEASEAYACKERPSFKAPSKHYPHGLKSLIEECWLDKPAKRPTFRAIIKRLESILHHMGHKRQWRIKPLTCFQKFEHKKKHNWDVSSPDGSSSGSHL
;
A
#
# COMPACT_ATOMS: atom_id res chain seq x y z
N MET A 1 -13.33 -7.26 4.07
CA MET A 1 -12.88 -7.40 5.48
C MET A 1 -11.36 -7.43 5.53
N ILE A 2 -10.73 -7.00 6.64
CA ILE A 2 -9.27 -6.79 6.77
C ILE A 2 -8.47 -8.10 6.62
N GLU A 3 -8.92 -9.17 7.27
CA GLU A 3 -8.24 -10.48 7.28
C GLU A 3 -8.41 -11.27 5.96
N GLY A 4 -9.38 -10.91 5.13
CA GLY A 4 -9.68 -11.61 3.86
C GLY A 4 -10.19 -13.06 4.01
N ARG A 5 -10.32 -13.57 5.25
CA ARG A 5 -10.84 -14.89 5.59
C ARG A 5 -11.95 -14.78 6.63
N ILE A 6 -12.75 -15.83 6.75
CA ILE A 6 -13.73 -15.95 7.83
C ILE A 6 -13.00 -16.16 9.17
N PRO A 7 -13.57 -15.71 10.30
CA PRO A 7 -13.04 -16.04 11.61
C PRO A 7 -12.95 -17.56 11.82
N PHE A 8 -11.90 -18.01 12.52
CA PHE A 8 -11.65 -19.44 12.78
C PHE A 8 -11.59 -20.34 11.54
N ALA A 9 -11.23 -19.81 10.36
CA ALA A 9 -11.14 -20.58 9.10
C ALA A 9 -10.20 -21.80 9.11
N GLU A 10 -9.43 -22.00 10.18
CA GLU A 10 -8.54 -23.15 10.37
C GLU A 10 -9.14 -24.24 11.26
N LYS A 11 -10.27 -23.95 11.93
CA LYS A 11 -11.01 -24.89 12.77
C LYS A 11 -12.12 -25.55 11.95
N GLU A 12 -12.54 -26.74 12.36
CA GLU A 12 -13.77 -27.34 11.85
C GLU A 12 -14.99 -26.52 12.29
N ASP A 13 -16.13 -26.64 11.59
CA ASP A 13 -17.34 -25.84 11.87
C ASP A 13 -17.86 -26.06 13.31
N SER A 14 -17.77 -27.28 13.84
CA SER A 14 -18.14 -27.59 15.23
C SER A 14 -17.23 -26.87 16.20
N GLU A 15 -15.91 -26.98 16.02
CA GLU A 15 -14.91 -26.31 16.85
C GLU A 15 -14.99 -24.78 16.77
N ALA A 16 -15.29 -24.23 15.60
CA ALA A 16 -15.50 -22.80 15.42
C ALA A 16 -16.75 -22.34 16.19
N SER A 17 -17.82 -23.12 16.15
CA SER A 17 -19.06 -22.87 16.90
C SER A 17 -18.81 -22.89 18.41
N GLU A 18 -18.08 -23.88 18.90
CA GLU A 18 -17.65 -23.97 20.29
C GLU A 18 -16.77 -22.77 20.70
N ALA A 19 -15.83 -22.36 19.84
CA ALA A 19 -14.99 -21.19 20.10
C ALA A 19 -15.83 -19.92 20.30
N TYR A 20 -16.86 -19.71 19.48
CA TYR A 20 -17.79 -18.58 19.68
C TYR A 20 -18.57 -18.68 21.00
N ALA A 21 -19.07 -19.88 21.34
CA ALA A 21 -19.79 -20.11 22.59
C ALA A 21 -18.89 -19.86 23.82
N CYS A 22 -17.63 -20.25 23.73
CA CYS A 22 -16.57 -20.01 24.72
C CYS A 22 -16.03 -18.57 24.71
N LYS A 23 -16.60 -17.67 23.90
CA LYS A 23 -16.20 -16.26 23.75
C LYS A 23 -14.75 -16.08 23.29
N GLU A 24 -14.17 -17.10 22.67
CA GLU A 24 -12.85 -17.00 22.05
C GLU A 24 -12.88 -15.93 20.96
N ARG A 25 -11.79 -15.17 20.86
CA ARG A 25 -11.64 -14.15 19.82
C ARG A 25 -10.61 -14.60 18.79
N PRO A 26 -10.90 -14.45 17.49
CA PRO A 26 -9.93 -14.76 16.44
C PRO A 26 -8.68 -13.91 16.58
N SER A 27 -7.52 -14.49 16.31
CA SER A 27 -6.26 -13.76 16.28
C SER A 27 -6.12 -12.87 15.04
N PHE A 28 -5.35 -11.79 15.16
CA PHE A 28 -4.97 -10.94 14.03
C PHE A 28 -3.86 -11.61 13.23
N LYS A 29 -4.18 -12.18 12.07
CA LYS A 29 -3.24 -12.93 11.21
C LYS A 29 -2.73 -12.09 10.04
N ALA A 30 -3.48 -11.08 9.60
CA ALA A 30 -3.06 -10.22 8.52
C ALA A 30 -1.81 -9.40 8.94
N PRO A 31 -0.87 -9.15 8.01
CA PRO A 31 0.33 -8.37 8.29
C PRO A 31 -0.02 -7.00 8.89
N SER A 32 0.77 -6.54 9.88
CA SER A 32 0.49 -5.30 10.62
C SER A 32 0.27 -4.06 9.74
N LYS A 33 0.85 -4.02 8.53
CA LYS A 33 0.62 -2.94 7.55
C LYS A 33 -0.86 -2.79 7.11
N HIS A 34 -1.66 -3.85 7.21
CA HIS A 34 -3.09 -3.83 6.89
C HIS A 34 -3.95 -3.29 8.03
N TYR A 35 -3.36 -3.11 9.22
CA TYR A 35 -4.00 -2.53 10.37
C TYR A 35 -3.50 -1.10 10.58
N PRO A 36 -4.31 -0.09 10.22
CA PRO A 36 -4.04 1.28 10.63
C PRO A 36 -3.79 1.37 12.13
N HIS A 37 -2.93 2.32 12.51
CA HIS A 37 -2.62 2.57 13.91
C HIS A 37 -3.92 2.81 14.71
N GLY A 38 -4.07 2.13 15.86
CA GLY A 38 -5.24 2.21 16.71
C GLY A 38 -6.40 1.29 16.32
N LEU A 39 -6.41 0.69 15.11
CA LEU A 39 -7.54 -0.16 14.69
C LEU A 39 -7.60 -1.48 15.46
N LYS A 40 -6.46 -2.14 15.72
CA LYS A 40 -6.42 -3.38 16.52
C LYS A 40 -6.97 -3.17 17.93
N SER A 41 -6.53 -2.10 18.60
CA SER A 41 -7.01 -1.72 19.94
C SER A 41 -8.52 -1.43 19.94
N LEU A 42 -9.04 -0.75 18.92
CA LEU A 42 -10.49 -0.54 18.80
C LEU A 42 -11.26 -1.86 18.64
N ILE A 43 -10.75 -2.81 17.85
CA ILE A 43 -11.37 -4.12 17.69
C ILE A 43 -11.38 -4.88 19.03
N GLU A 44 -10.28 -4.86 19.78
CA GLU A 44 -10.18 -5.47 21.11
C GLU A 44 -11.15 -4.84 22.12
N GLU A 45 -11.31 -3.51 22.11
CA GLU A 45 -12.30 -2.81 22.94
C GLU A 45 -13.74 -3.23 22.62
N CYS A 46 -14.07 -3.44 21.35
CA CYS A 46 -15.36 -3.99 20.92
C CYS A 46 -15.58 -5.43 21.39
N TRP A 47 -14.50 -6.16 21.67
CA TRP A 47 -14.53 -7.57 22.08
C TRP A 47 -14.53 -7.81 23.59
N LEU A 48 -14.47 -6.74 24.40
CA LEU A 48 -14.47 -6.84 25.86
C LEU A 48 -15.61 -7.73 26.38
N ASP A 49 -15.29 -8.58 27.36
CA ASP A 49 -16.24 -9.56 27.91
C ASP A 49 -17.46 -8.90 28.54
N LYS A 50 -17.24 -7.82 29.27
CA LYS A 50 -18.29 -7.02 29.90
C LYS A 50 -18.94 -6.12 28.84
N PRO A 51 -20.21 -6.33 28.46
CA PRO A 51 -20.85 -5.56 27.40
C PRO A 51 -20.88 -4.05 27.71
N ALA A 52 -21.05 -3.69 28.99
CA ALA A 52 -21.06 -2.30 29.45
C ALA A 52 -19.71 -1.57 29.24
N LYS A 53 -18.60 -2.30 29.07
CA LYS A 53 -17.29 -1.70 28.78
C LYS A 53 -17.05 -1.50 27.28
N ARG A 54 -17.87 -2.09 26.42
CA ARG A 54 -17.73 -1.95 24.96
C ARG A 54 -18.07 -0.52 24.55
N PRO A 55 -17.34 0.06 23.59
CA PRO A 55 -17.63 1.40 23.12
C PRO A 55 -19.02 1.45 22.47
N THR A 56 -19.73 2.56 22.65
CA THR A 56 -20.96 2.83 21.92
C THR A 56 -20.66 3.00 20.42
N PHE A 57 -21.64 2.72 19.56
CA PHE A 57 -21.50 2.96 18.12
C PHE A 57 -21.02 4.38 17.80
N ARG A 58 -21.54 5.40 18.50
CA ARG A 58 -21.08 6.79 18.35
C ARG A 58 -19.61 6.97 18.67
N ALA A 59 -19.08 6.30 19.70
CA ALA A 59 -17.66 6.33 20.04
C ALA A 59 -16.81 5.57 19.01
N ILE A 60 -17.31 4.45 18.49
CA ILE A 60 -16.65 3.68 17.43
C ILE A 60 -16.49 4.54 16.17
N ILE A 61 -17.55 5.21 15.71
CA ILE A 61 -17.50 6.09 14.53
C ILE A 61 -16.45 7.18 14.72
N LYS A 62 -16.47 7.91 15.84
CA LYS A 62 -15.48 8.96 16.13
C LYS A 62 -14.04 8.44 16.11
N ARG A 63 -13.79 7.24 16.67
CA ARG A 63 -12.45 6.63 16.62
C ARG A 63 -12.06 6.23 15.21
N LEU A 64 -12.96 5.64 14.42
CA LEU A 64 -12.70 5.28 13.03
C LEU A 64 -12.39 6.51 12.16
N GLU A 65 -13.14 7.61 12.32
CA GLU A 65 -12.87 8.89 11.65
C GLU A 65 -11.48 9.42 11.98
N SER A 66 -11.09 9.40 13.27
CA SER A 66 -9.75 9.77 13.70
C SER A 66 -8.68 8.89 13.04
N ILE A 67 -8.84 7.56 13.05
CA ILE A 67 -7.91 6.63 12.42
C ILE A 67 -7.76 6.95 10.92
N LEU A 68 -8.87 7.16 10.21
CA LEU A 68 -8.89 7.48 8.78
C LEU A 68 -8.23 8.83 8.48
N HIS A 69 -8.45 9.85 9.32
CA HIS A 69 -7.80 11.14 9.18
C HIS A 69 -6.26 11.00 9.22
N HIS A 70 -5.72 10.25 10.18
CA HIS A 70 -4.28 9.99 10.27
C HIS A 70 -3.72 9.17 9.09
N MET A 71 -4.55 8.34 8.44
CA MET A 71 -4.17 7.65 7.20
C MET A 71 -4.14 8.59 5.99
N GLY A 72 -5.09 9.52 5.91
CA GLY A 72 -5.20 10.50 4.83
C GLY A 72 -3.97 11.39 4.72
N HIS A 73 -3.40 11.81 5.86
CA HIS A 73 -2.16 12.58 5.91
C HIS A 73 -1.00 11.88 5.21
N LYS A 74 -0.86 10.55 5.31
CA LYS A 74 0.22 9.81 4.63
C LYS A 74 0.08 9.77 3.11
N ARG A 75 -1.15 9.92 2.57
CA ARG A 75 -1.39 10.01 1.12
C ARG A 75 -1.16 11.41 0.57
N GLN A 76 -1.23 12.42 1.43
CA GLN A 76 -1.03 13.83 1.05
C GLN A 76 0.47 14.20 0.94
N TRP A 77 1.40 13.44 1.53
CA TRP A 77 2.85 13.56 1.27
C TRP A 77 3.30 12.96 -0.06
N ARG A 78 2.46 12.98 -1.10
CA ARG A 78 2.98 12.98 -2.47
C ARG A 78 3.59 14.36 -2.68
N ILE A 79 4.85 14.51 -2.29
CA ILE A 79 5.67 15.68 -2.64
C ILE A 79 5.47 15.86 -4.14
N LYS A 80 4.79 16.96 -4.53
CA LYS A 80 4.72 17.36 -5.93
C LYS A 80 6.17 17.40 -6.41
N PRO A 81 6.53 16.79 -7.56
CA PRO A 81 7.90 16.91 -8.05
C PRO A 81 8.24 18.39 -8.04
N LEU A 82 9.28 18.79 -7.30
CA LEU A 82 9.76 20.16 -7.35
C LEU A 82 10.06 20.43 -8.83
N THR A 83 9.31 21.31 -9.46
CA THR A 83 9.39 21.58 -10.90
C THR A 83 10.65 22.37 -11.27
N CYS A 84 11.71 22.32 -10.45
CA CYS A 84 12.95 23.06 -10.67
C CYS A 84 13.98 22.38 -11.60
N PHE A 85 13.63 21.25 -12.27
CA PHE A 85 14.50 20.58 -13.25
C PHE A 85 13.83 20.35 -14.62
N GLN A 86 13.08 21.32 -15.13
CA GLN A 86 12.59 21.30 -16.53
C GLN A 86 13.42 22.20 -17.47
N LYS A 87 14.74 22.30 -17.27
CA LYS A 87 15.63 22.94 -18.25
C LYS A 87 16.95 22.21 -18.37
N PHE A 88 16.93 21.05 -19.02
CA PHE A 88 18.08 20.62 -19.80
C PHE A 88 17.60 20.48 -21.25
N GLU A 89 17.62 21.62 -21.95
CA GLU A 89 17.28 21.75 -23.35
C GLU A 89 18.17 20.82 -24.19
N HIS A 90 17.51 20.02 -25.02
CA HIS A 90 18.13 19.18 -26.04
C HIS A 90 18.95 20.03 -27.03
N LYS A 91 20.28 19.93 -26.99
CA LYS A 91 21.11 20.27 -28.14
C LYS A 91 21.58 18.98 -28.82
N LYS A 92 20.73 18.40 -29.67
CA LYS A 92 21.20 17.52 -30.75
C LYS A 92 21.46 18.39 -31.98
N LYS A 93 22.72 18.68 -32.24
CA LYS A 93 23.28 18.92 -33.59
C LYS A 93 24.81 18.96 -33.49
N HIS A 94 25.44 17.84 -33.82
CA HIS A 94 26.72 17.88 -34.52
C HIS A 94 26.65 16.80 -35.59
N ASN A 95 26.53 17.25 -36.84
CA ASN A 95 26.82 16.43 -38.01
C ASN A 95 28.30 16.07 -37.92
N TRP A 96 28.62 14.83 -37.61
CA TRP A 96 29.98 14.33 -37.76
C TRP A 96 30.04 13.60 -39.10
N ASP A 97 30.46 14.33 -40.13
CA ASP A 97 30.88 13.78 -41.41
C ASP A 97 31.98 12.74 -41.16
N VAL A 98 31.64 11.46 -41.35
CA VAL A 98 32.64 10.40 -41.46
C VAL A 98 33.16 10.45 -42.89
N SER A 99 34.21 11.25 -43.08
CA SER A 99 35.19 11.01 -44.14
C SER A 99 36.00 9.78 -43.75
N SER A 100 35.89 8.70 -44.52
CA SER A 100 36.90 7.63 -44.54
C SER A 100 37.77 7.83 -45.79
N PRO A 101 39.11 7.86 -45.69
CA PRO A 101 40.01 8.10 -46.81
C PRO A 101 40.48 6.81 -47.52
N ASP A 102 40.63 6.97 -48.84
CA ASP A 102 41.70 6.53 -49.74
C ASP A 102 41.96 5.06 -50.14
N GLY A 103 41.96 4.88 -51.47
CA GLY A 103 42.94 4.12 -52.26
C GLY A 103 42.47 2.76 -52.79
N SER A 104 42.68 2.33 -54.05
CA SER A 104 43.38 2.85 -55.22
C SER A 104 43.04 1.97 -56.45
N SER A 105 43.18 2.52 -57.67
CA SER A 105 43.56 1.87 -58.95
C SER A 105 42.60 0.83 -59.60
N SER A 106 42.35 0.72 -60.90
CA SER A 106 42.85 1.30 -62.17
C SER A 106 41.84 0.93 -63.28
N GLY A 107 41.83 1.63 -64.41
CA GLY A 107 41.47 1.00 -65.70
C GLY A 107 40.54 1.79 -66.62
N SER A 108 41.12 2.72 -67.38
CA SER A 108 40.59 3.23 -68.65
C SER A 108 40.66 2.16 -69.75
N HIS A 109 39.70 2.13 -70.68
CA HIS A 109 39.91 2.30 -72.13
C HIS A 109 38.62 2.04 -72.95
N LEU A 110 38.30 3.06 -73.76
CA LEU A 110 37.63 3.08 -75.08
C LEU A 110 36.26 2.42 -75.27
#